data_AF-A0A1G4ITA0-F1
#
_entry.id   AF-A0A1G4ITA0-F1
#
_cell.length_a   1.000
_cell.length_b   1.000
_cell.length_c   1.000
_cell.angle_alpha   90.00
_cell.angle_beta   90.00
_cell.angle_gamma   90.00
#
_symmetry.space_group_name_H-M   'P 1'
#
loop_
_entity.id
_entity.type
_entity.pdbx_description
1 polymer ?
#
loop_
_entity_poly.entity_id
_entity_poly.type
_entity_poly.pdbx_seq_one_letter_code
_entity_poly.pdbx_strand_id
1 'polypeptide(L)'
;MKLHVIIISLLLALISAREAVPVESYILTLESQPLSIEKTLTDLQNVVKSAGGKITHEYSLIKGFSMEVPKTTAKSILKHLEMVASRARCKLNLEPDQEIHANSVHGL
;
A
#
# COMPACT_ATOMS: atom_id res chain seq x y z
N MET A 1 23.15 -29.40 -31.73
CA MET A 1 23.06 -27.96 -31.34
C MET A 1 21.64 -27.47 -31.09
N LYS A 2 20.60 -27.94 -31.82
CA LYS A 2 19.23 -27.38 -31.71
C LYS A 2 18.43 -27.82 -30.46
N LEU A 3 18.67 -29.03 -29.92
CA LEU A 3 17.89 -29.57 -28.79
C LEU A 3 18.26 -28.93 -27.43
N HIS A 4 19.56 -28.69 -27.18
CA HIS A 4 20.01 -28.09 -25.92
C HIS A 4 19.56 -26.63 -25.76
N VAL A 5 19.44 -25.87 -26.86
CA VAL A 5 18.95 -24.48 -26.84
C VAL A 5 17.48 -24.42 -26.41
N ILE A 6 16.66 -25.39 -26.85
CA ILE A 6 15.24 -25.47 -26.49
C ILE A 6 15.08 -25.82 -25.01
N ILE A 7 15.88 -26.77 -24.50
CA ILE A 7 15.84 -27.19 -23.09
C ILE A 7 16.26 -26.04 -22.17
N ILE A 8 17.32 -25.29 -22.51
CA ILE A 8 17.77 -24.13 -21.74
C ILE A 8 16.71 -23.02 -21.77
N SER A 9 16.07 -22.77 -22.91
CA SER A 9 15.01 -21.76 -23.03
C SER A 9 13.76 -22.14 -22.20
N LEU A 10 13.45 -23.43 -22.08
CA LEU A 10 12.33 -23.92 -21.28
C LEU A 10 12.63 -23.84 -19.77
N LEU A 11 13.87 -24.11 -19.37
CA LEU A 11 14.30 -24.00 -17.96
C LEU A 11 14.27 -22.54 -17.46
N LEU A 12 14.59 -21.58 -18.33
CA LEU A 12 14.60 -20.15 -17.98
C LEU A 12 13.18 -19.58 -17.77
N ALA A 13 12.17 -20.14 -18.43
CA ALA A 13 10.77 -19.70 -18.31
C ALA A 13 10.12 -20.15 -16.99
N LEU A 14 10.57 -21.26 -16.41
CA LEU A 14 10.02 -21.83 -15.16
C LEU A 14 10.43 -21.07 -13.89
N ILE A 15 11.48 -20.26 -13.95
CA ILE A 15 12.02 -19.52 -12.79
C ILE A 15 11.20 -18.25 -12.49
N SER A 16 10.30 -17.84 -13.39
CA SER A 16 9.54 -16.58 -13.27
C SER A 16 8.28 -16.66 -12.41
N ALA A 17 8.07 -17.75 -11.66
CA ALA A 17 7.00 -17.81 -10.66
C ALA A 17 7.35 -16.91 -9.45
N ARG A 18 7.03 -15.61 -9.55
CA ARG A 18 7.02 -14.72 -8.39
C ARG A 18 5.88 -15.14 -7.47
N GLU A 19 6.20 -15.63 -6.28
CA GLU A 19 5.21 -15.77 -5.22
C GLU A 19 4.62 -14.39 -4.90
N ALA A 20 3.29 -14.32 -4.81
CA ALA A 20 2.62 -13.10 -4.37
C ALA A 20 3.04 -12.84 -2.91
N VAL A 21 3.72 -11.72 -2.69
CA VAL A 21 4.05 -11.28 -1.32
C VAL A 21 2.73 -10.97 -0.61
N PRO A 22 2.44 -11.57 0.55
CA PRO A 22 1.23 -11.26 1.28
C PRO A 22 1.22 -9.79 1.69
N VAL A 23 0.11 -9.11 1.46
CA VAL A 23 -0.10 -7.69 1.75
C VAL A 23 -1.19 -7.47 2.79
N GLU A 24 -1.14 -6.32 3.44
CA GLU A 24 -2.20 -5.79 4.30
C GLU A 24 -2.65 -4.44 3.72
N SER A 25 -3.97 -4.18 3.72
CA SER A 25 -4.56 -2.96 3.19
C SER A 25 -4.92 -1.97 4.30
N TYR A 26 -4.60 -0.69 4.08
CA TYR A 26 -4.83 0.39 5.03
C TYR A 26 -5.34 1.64 4.33
N ILE A 27 -6.16 2.42 5.05
CA ILE A 27 -6.51 3.79 4.71
C ILE A 27 -5.74 4.73 5.63
N LEU A 28 -5.10 5.74 5.04
CA LEU A 28 -4.43 6.83 5.74
C LEU A 28 -5.19 8.12 5.47
N THR A 29 -5.50 8.87 6.53
CA THR A 29 -6.05 10.23 6.42
C THR A 29 -5.29 11.21 7.30
N LEU A 30 -5.22 12.46 6.88
CA LEU A 30 -4.65 13.56 7.65
C LEU A 30 -5.75 14.50 8.13
N GLU A 31 -5.75 14.83 9.41
CA GLU A 31 -6.61 15.91 9.92
C GLU A 31 -6.02 17.26 9.54
N SER A 32 -6.84 18.12 8.91
CA SER A 32 -6.42 19.39 8.32
C SER A 32 -5.69 20.32 9.29
N GLN A 33 -4.44 20.65 8.96
CA GLN A 33 -3.78 21.90 9.37
C GLN A 33 -3.03 22.53 8.18
N PRO A 34 -2.98 23.87 8.08
CA PRO A 34 -2.95 24.57 6.79
C PRO A 34 -1.57 24.69 6.11
N LEU A 35 -0.49 24.23 6.72
CA LEU A 35 0.87 24.49 6.22
C LEU A 35 1.45 23.23 5.55
N SER A 36 1.12 23.03 4.27
CA SER A 36 1.75 22.03 3.37
C SER A 36 1.25 20.57 3.44
N ILE A 37 -0.07 20.36 3.55
CA ILE A 37 -0.68 19.01 3.48
C ILE A 37 -0.25 18.22 2.25
N GLU A 38 -0.21 18.84 1.07
CA GLU A 38 0.13 18.16 -0.20
C GLU A 38 1.57 17.62 -0.21
N LYS A 39 2.51 18.38 0.35
CA LYS A 39 3.89 17.91 0.52
C LYS A 39 3.95 16.75 1.50
N THR A 40 3.26 16.85 2.63
CA THR A 40 3.20 15.77 3.63
C THR A 40 2.60 14.50 3.03
N LEU A 41 1.51 14.60 2.25
CA LEU A 41 0.93 13.46 1.55
C LEU A 41 1.93 12.83 0.57
N THR A 42 2.64 13.65 -0.20
CA THR A 42 3.68 13.18 -1.12
C THR A 42 4.80 12.46 -0.37
N ASP A 43 5.28 13.02 0.74
CA ASP A 43 6.32 12.41 1.58
C ASP A 43 5.85 11.06 2.16
N LEU A 44 4.60 10.97 2.62
CA LEU A 44 3.99 9.73 3.12
C LEU A 44 3.86 8.67 2.01
N GLN A 45 3.39 9.04 0.82
CA GLN A 45 3.34 8.12 -0.33
C GLN A 45 4.73 7.59 -0.70
N ASN A 46 5.76 8.43 -0.61
CA ASN A 46 7.14 8.02 -0.88
C ASN A 46 7.65 7.01 0.15
N VAL A 47 7.26 7.13 1.42
CA VAL A 47 7.55 6.10 2.44
C VAL A 47 6.95 4.75 2.04
N VAL A 48 5.68 4.73 1.62
CA VAL A 48 5.00 3.50 1.20
C VAL A 48 5.71 2.87 0.00
N LYS A 49 5.94 3.67 -1.06
CA LYS A 49 6.55 3.19 -2.32
C LYS A 49 7.98 2.70 -2.10
N SER A 50 8.79 3.42 -1.32
CA SER A 50 10.19 3.03 -1.05
C SER A 50 10.31 1.75 -0.22
N ALA A 51 9.29 1.41 0.56
CA ALA A 51 9.23 0.18 1.33
C ALA A 51 8.57 -1.00 0.57
N GLY A 52 8.34 -0.85 -0.74
CA GLY A 52 7.73 -1.89 -1.57
C GLY A 52 6.20 -2.00 -1.44
N GLY A 53 5.56 -1.02 -0.79
CA GLY A 53 4.11 -0.87 -0.79
C GLY A 53 3.59 -0.19 -2.04
N LYS A 54 2.27 -0.18 -2.19
CA LYS A 54 1.55 0.38 -3.33
C LYS A 54 0.45 1.30 -2.84
N ILE A 55 0.28 2.45 -3.50
CA ILE A 55 -0.90 3.31 -3.32
C ILE A 55 -2.01 2.74 -4.20
N THR A 56 -3.16 2.42 -3.62
CA THR A 56 -4.29 1.80 -4.33
C THR A 56 -5.32 2.83 -4.75
N HIS A 57 -5.67 3.78 -3.89
CA HIS A 57 -6.53 4.91 -4.24
C HIS A 57 -6.09 6.19 -3.52
N GLU A 58 -6.34 7.35 -4.15
CA GLU A 58 -6.11 8.67 -3.54
C GLU A 58 -7.45 9.38 -3.30
N TYR A 59 -7.56 10.08 -2.17
CA TYR A 59 -8.78 10.77 -1.76
C TYR A 59 -8.57 12.28 -1.63
N SER A 60 -9.17 13.03 -2.54
CA SER A 60 -9.04 14.50 -2.56
C SER A 60 -9.78 15.20 -1.42
N LEU A 61 -10.92 14.65 -0.99
CA LEU A 61 -11.81 15.26 0.01
C LEU A 61 -11.30 15.11 1.44
N ILE A 62 -10.88 13.90 1.81
CA ILE A 62 -10.45 13.55 3.19
C ILE A 62 -8.93 13.60 3.38
N LYS A 63 -8.20 14.19 2.42
CA LYS A 63 -6.73 14.37 2.45
C LYS A 63 -6.00 13.10 2.89
N GLY A 64 -6.16 12.06 2.07
CA GLY A 64 -5.69 10.72 2.39
C GLY A 64 -5.53 9.83 1.17
N PHE A 65 -5.12 8.60 1.40
CA PHE A 65 -5.00 7.57 0.38
C PHE A 65 -5.13 6.18 1.02
N SER A 66 -5.52 5.19 0.23
CA SER A 66 -5.41 3.77 0.59
C SER A 66 -4.14 3.15 0.01
N MET A 67 -3.63 2.13 0.70
CA MET A 67 -2.38 1.48 0.36
C MET A 67 -2.39 -0.01 0.70
N GLU A 68 -1.62 -0.76 -0.07
CA GLU A 68 -1.22 -2.13 0.24
C GLU A 68 0.25 -2.12 0.68
N VAL A 69 0.55 -2.76 1.80
CA VAL A 69 1.92 -2.87 2.33
C VAL A 69 2.30 -4.34 2.52
N PRO A 70 3.57 -4.73 2.29
CA PRO A 70 4.02 -6.09 2.56
C PRO A 70 3.85 -6.44 4.04
N LYS A 71 3.21 -7.57 4.33
CA LYS A 71 2.90 -8.00 5.71
C LYS A 71 4.13 -8.10 6.61
N THR A 72 5.27 -8.51 6.04
CA THR A 72 6.55 -8.63 6.75
C THR A 72 7.10 -7.29 7.24
N THR A 73 6.77 -6.19 6.57
CA THR A 73 7.28 -4.85 6.87
C THR A 73 6.19 -3.87 7.32
N ALA A 74 4.92 -4.27 7.33
CA ALA A 74 3.76 -3.43 7.64
C ALA A 74 3.97 -2.60 8.90
N LYS A 75 4.28 -3.23 10.03
CA LYS A 75 4.53 -2.53 11.31
C LYS A 75 5.63 -1.45 11.21
N SER A 76 6.71 -1.72 10.46
CA SER A 76 7.79 -0.75 10.27
C SER A 76 7.36 0.43 9.40
N ILE A 77 6.58 0.15 8.35
CA ILE A 77 6.04 1.17 7.45
C ILE A 77 5.07 2.09 8.22
N LEU A 78 4.11 1.52 8.94
CA LEU A 78 3.13 2.29 9.73
C LEU A 78 3.81 3.21 10.74
N LYS A 79 4.80 2.69 11.49
CA LYS A 79 5.60 3.51 12.41
C LYS A 79 6.35 4.64 11.71
N HIS A 80 6.86 4.41 10.50
CA HIS A 80 7.54 5.45 9.73
C HIS A 80 6.58 6.54 9.25
N LEU A 81 5.37 6.15 8.82
CA LEU A 81 4.32 7.10 8.46
C LEU A 81 3.93 8.00 9.64
N GLU A 82 3.75 7.43 10.83
CA GLU A 82 3.49 8.19 12.06
C GLU A 82 4.62 9.18 12.37
N MET A 83 5.88 8.76 12.23
CA MET A 83 7.03 9.66 12.44
C MET A 83 7.07 10.81 11.44
N VAL A 84 6.77 10.56 10.16
CA VAL A 84 6.71 11.61 9.12
C VAL A 84 5.59 12.60 9.43
N ALA A 85 4.39 12.11 9.75
CA ALA A 85 3.26 12.98 10.11
C ALA A 85 3.53 13.81 11.37
N SER A 86 4.13 13.20 12.40
CA SER A 86 4.52 13.89 13.64
C SER A 86 5.51 15.02 13.38
N ARG A 87 6.53 14.80 12.53
CA ARG A 87 7.48 15.85 12.11
C ARG A 87 6.82 16.99 11.35
N ALA A 88 5.80 16.67 10.54
CA ALA A 88 4.99 17.65 9.82
C ALA A 88 3.94 18.34 10.71
N ARG A 89 3.83 17.96 12.00
CA ARG A 89 2.77 18.42 12.93
C ARG A 89 1.35 18.14 12.42
N CYS A 90 1.19 17.08 11.64
CA CYS A 90 -0.12 16.60 11.19
C CYS A 90 -0.58 15.46 12.07
N LYS A 91 -1.87 15.45 12.42
CA LYS A 91 -2.49 14.27 13.02
C LYS A 91 -2.86 13.30 11.90
N LEU A 92 -2.34 12.09 12.00
CA LEU A 92 -2.51 11.02 11.03
C LEU A 92 -3.37 9.92 11.64
N ASN A 93 -4.37 9.50 10.89
CA ASN A 93 -5.21 8.36 11.21
C ASN A 93 -4.85 7.23 10.23
N LEU A 94 -4.62 6.04 10.78
CA LEU A 94 -4.34 4.80 10.05
C LEU A 94 -5.35 3.76 10.47
N GLU A 95 -6.10 3.22 9.52
CA GLU A 95 -7.08 2.17 9.76
C GLU A 95 -6.91 1.02 8.75
N PRO A 96 -7.13 -0.24 9.15
CA PRO A 96 -7.22 -1.34 8.19
C PRO A 96 -8.38 -1.08 7.21
N ASP A 97 -8.15 -1.30 5.93
CA ASP A 97 -9.18 -1.21 4.90
C ASP A 97 -10.00 -2.52 4.90
N GLN A 98 -11.22 -2.45 5.42
CA GLN A 98 -12.08 -3.62 5.63
C GLN A 98 -13.02 -3.84 4.45
N GLU A 99 -13.12 -5.10 4.01
CA GLU A 99 -14.15 -5.49 3.05
C GLU A 99 -15.53 -5.48 3.71
N ILE A 100 -16.49 -4.83 3.05
CA ILE A 100 -17.89 -4.80 3.47
C ILE A 100 -18.75 -5.59 2.49
N HIS A 101 -19.60 -6.48 2.99
CA HIS A 101 -20.52 -7.26 2.18
C HIS A 101 -21.93 -6.72 2.31
N ALA A 102 -22.62 -6.53 1.19
CA ALA A 102 -24.04 -6.22 1.21
C ALA A 102 -24.83 -7.49 1.57
N ASN A 103 -25.44 -7.51 2.75
CA ASN A 103 -26.37 -8.57 3.13
C ASN A 103 -27.73 -8.27 2.49
N SER A 104 -28.08 -9.02 1.43
CA SER A 104 -29.41 -8.96 0.83
C SER A 104 -30.41 -9.69 1.72
N VAL A 105 -30.92 -9.03 2.77
CA VAL A 105 -32.15 -9.48 3.44
C VAL A 105 -33.31 -9.00 2.58
N HIS A 106 -33.76 -9.86 1.68
CA HIS A 106 -35.02 -9.69 0.97
C HIS A 106 -36.16 -9.86 1.99
N GLY A 107 -37.11 -8.92 2.00
CA GLY A 107 -38.19 -8.84 2.98
C GLY A 107 -38.97 -10.14 3.16
N LEU A 108 -39.27 -10.44 4.42
CA LEU A 108 -40.39 -11.29 4.82
C LEU A 108 -41.60 -10.40 5.08
#